data_AF-A0A6A4HJQ8-F1
#
_entry.id   AF-A0A6A4HJQ8-F1
#
_cell.length_a   1.000
_cell.length_b   1.000
_cell.length_c   1.000
_cell.angle_alpha   90.00
_cell.angle_beta   90.00
_cell.angle_gamma   90.00
#
_symmetry.space_group_name_H-M   'P 1'
#
loop_
_entity.id
_entity.type
_entity.pdbx_description
1 polymer ?
#
loop_
_entity_poly.entity_id
_entity_poly.type
_entity_poly.pdbx_seq_one_letter_code
_entity_poly.pdbx_strand_id
1 'polypeptide(L)'
;KTVADLNLCPKRLPRDVRTRWNLTFDMINIALKYKTALTSFISDPDNGLTRFALSSTEWAILENVRDVLQDATLFCSRDSATLASVIPAMDKINKLLAAAVLKKDKTNVMFTAPVKTALLAAKKTLNCYYAATDNSRVYRIAMSTYLASKFYFLLF
;
A
#
# COMPACT_ATOMS: atom_id res chain seq x y z
N LYS A 1 23.62 9.77 -11.37
CA LYS A 1 23.36 9.19 -12.71
C LYS A 1 22.03 9.69 -13.24
N THR A 2 21.97 10.14 -14.48
CA THR A 2 20.74 10.64 -15.09
C THR A 2 19.87 9.48 -15.60
N VAL A 3 18.59 9.75 -15.84
CA VAL A 3 17.61 8.75 -16.32
C VAL A 3 18.02 8.20 -17.70
N ALA A 4 18.71 9.01 -18.51
CA ALA A 4 19.28 8.63 -19.80
C ALA A 4 20.40 7.60 -19.66
N ASP A 5 21.27 7.74 -18.65
CA ASP A 5 22.38 6.80 -18.37
C ASP A 5 21.90 5.40 -17.98
N LEU A 6 20.61 5.25 -17.64
CA LEU A 6 19.99 4.00 -17.22
C LEU A 6 19.08 3.40 -18.31
N ASN A 7 19.11 3.92 -19.55
CA ASN A 7 18.21 3.53 -20.63
C ASN A 7 16.71 3.62 -20.26
N LEU A 8 16.35 4.54 -19.37
CA LEU A 8 14.97 4.78 -18.97
C LEU A 8 14.42 5.98 -19.75
N CYS A 9 13.17 5.89 -20.21
CA CYS A 9 12.51 7.05 -20.82
C CYS A 9 12.30 8.14 -19.76
N PRO A 10 12.64 9.41 -20.03
CA PRO A 10 12.31 10.53 -19.16
C PRO A 10 10.80 10.56 -18.90
N LYS A 11 10.40 10.52 -17.64
CA LYS A 11 9.00 10.51 -17.24
C LYS A 11 8.80 11.41 -16.03
N ARG A 12 7.75 12.22 -16.07
CA ARG A 12 7.32 12.99 -14.89
C ARG A 12 6.74 12.02 -13.86
N LEU A 13 7.25 12.07 -12.63
CA LEU A 13 6.66 11.30 -11.53
C LEU A 13 5.20 11.75 -11.34
N PRO A 14 4.24 10.82 -11.27
CA PRO A 14 2.87 11.17 -10.97
C PRO A 14 2.80 11.78 -9.57
N ARG A 15 1.91 12.74 -9.39
CA ARG A 15 1.60 13.31 -8.08
C ARG A 15 0.31 12.70 -7.56
N ASP A 16 0.28 12.39 -6.28
CA ASP A 16 -0.93 11.91 -5.63
C ASP A 16 -1.99 13.00 -5.67
N VAL A 17 -3.24 12.62 -5.97
CA VAL A 17 -4.40 13.51 -6.00
C VAL A 17 -5.52 12.79 -5.27
N ARG A 18 -6.06 13.46 -4.24
CA ARG A 18 -7.04 12.89 -3.32
C ARG A 18 -8.26 12.26 -4.01
N THR A 19 -8.66 12.76 -5.17
CA THR A 19 -9.85 12.33 -5.89
C THR A 19 -9.63 11.14 -6.83
N ARG A 20 -8.39 10.71 -7.07
CA ARG A 20 -8.10 9.60 -7.99
C ARG A 20 -7.45 8.46 -7.22
N TRP A 21 -8.27 7.49 -6.85
CA TRP A 21 -7.96 6.45 -5.85
C TRP A 21 -6.82 5.49 -6.25
N ASN A 22 -6.39 5.47 -7.51
CA ASN A 22 -5.30 4.61 -7.99
C ASN A 22 -3.94 5.32 -8.04
N LEU A 23 -3.86 6.61 -7.69
CA LEU A 23 -2.61 7.37 -7.86
C LEU A 23 -1.50 6.92 -6.94
N THR A 24 -1.80 6.49 -5.72
CA THR A 24 -0.79 5.91 -4.81
C THR A 24 -0.17 4.65 -5.42
N PHE A 25 -0.99 3.77 -6.03
CA PHE A 25 -0.49 2.61 -6.75
C PHE A 25 0.40 3.03 -7.93
N ASP A 26 -0.06 3.99 -8.75
CA ASP A 26 0.71 4.48 -9.92
C ASP A 26 2.05 5.09 -9.49
N MET A 27 2.06 5.85 -8.39
CA MET A 27 3.27 6.43 -7.80
C MET A 27 4.26 5.36 -7.36
N ILE A 28 3.81 4.36 -6.60
CA ILE A 28 4.69 3.29 -6.13
C ILE A 28 5.20 2.47 -7.32
N ASN A 29 4.33 2.15 -8.29
CA ASN A 29 4.71 1.39 -9.47
C ASN A 29 5.79 2.09 -10.30
N ILE A 30 5.69 3.42 -10.46
CA ILE A 30 6.74 4.21 -11.11
C ILE A 30 7.99 4.31 -10.23
N ALA A 31 7.85 4.52 -8.93
CA ALA A 31 9.01 4.56 -8.02
C ALA A 31 9.83 3.25 -8.08
N LEU A 32 9.17 2.10 -8.16
CA LEU A 32 9.81 0.80 -8.32
C LEU A 32 10.47 0.64 -9.69
N LYS A 33 9.81 1.09 -10.77
CA LYS A 33 10.39 1.06 -12.12
C LYS A 33 11.66 1.92 -12.23
N TYR A 34 11.70 3.05 -11.52
CA TYR A 34 12.83 3.99 -11.53
C TYR A 34 13.70 3.88 -10.25
N LYS A 35 13.63 2.75 -9.53
CA LYS A 35 14.30 2.55 -8.22
C LYS A 35 15.78 2.93 -8.25
N THR A 36 16.54 2.45 -9.23
CA THR A 36 17.97 2.75 -9.37
C THR A 36 18.24 4.24 -9.58
N ALA A 37 17.44 4.91 -10.42
CA ALA A 37 17.57 6.33 -10.68
C ALA A 37 17.22 7.15 -9.43
N LEU A 38 16.13 6.81 -8.76
CA LEU A 38 15.67 7.45 -7.53
C LEU A 38 16.68 7.27 -6.40
N THR A 39 17.20 6.06 -6.19
CA THR A 39 18.22 5.83 -5.17
C THR A 39 19.49 6.64 -5.47
N SER A 40 19.97 6.66 -6.72
CA SER A 40 21.12 7.51 -7.09
C SER A 40 20.86 8.99 -6.85
N PHE A 41 19.65 9.49 -7.13
CA PHE A 41 19.29 10.88 -6.96
C PHE A 41 19.13 11.27 -5.49
N ILE A 42 18.50 10.41 -4.68
CA ILE A 42 18.25 10.65 -3.25
C ILE A 42 19.54 10.54 -2.43
N SER A 43 20.43 9.62 -2.80
CA SER A 43 21.70 9.39 -2.10
C SER A 43 22.77 10.44 -2.40
N ASP A 44 22.55 11.30 -3.40
CA ASP A 44 23.42 12.42 -3.72
C ASP A 44 23.28 13.52 -2.65
N PRO A 45 24.35 13.86 -1.89
CA PRO A 45 24.29 14.87 -0.84
C PRO A 45 23.87 16.25 -1.35
N ASP A 46 24.19 16.58 -2.59
CA ASP A 46 23.91 17.91 -3.18
C ASP A 46 22.40 18.14 -3.35
N ASN A 47 21.61 17.08 -3.42
CA ASN A 47 20.15 17.16 -3.52
C ASN A 47 19.46 17.37 -2.16
N GLY A 48 20.16 17.18 -1.04
CA GLY A 48 19.58 17.36 0.31
C GLY A 48 18.46 16.37 0.66
N LEU A 49 18.34 15.26 -0.08
CA LEU A 49 17.27 14.26 0.08
C LEU A 49 17.71 13.00 0.82
N THR A 50 18.98 12.89 1.22
CA THR A 50 19.56 11.67 1.80
C THR A 50 18.77 11.11 2.99
N ARG A 51 18.10 11.96 3.78
CA ARG A 51 17.21 11.56 4.89
C ARG A 51 15.98 10.75 4.47
N PHE A 52 15.63 10.77 3.19
CA PHE A 52 14.53 10.02 2.58
C PHE A 52 15.03 8.79 1.81
N ALA A 53 16.32 8.47 1.90
CA ALA A 53 16.85 7.24 1.30
C ALA A 53 16.18 6.02 1.95
N LEU A 54 15.61 5.18 1.11
CA LEU A 54 14.94 3.96 1.54
C LEU A 54 15.93 2.80 1.57
N SER A 55 15.93 2.06 2.67
CA SER A 55 16.63 0.80 2.80
C SER A 55 16.01 -0.30 1.93
N SER A 56 16.76 -1.38 1.69
CA SER A 56 16.26 -2.53 0.91
C SER A 56 14.99 -3.13 1.50
N THR A 57 14.82 -3.09 2.81
CA THR A 57 13.62 -3.59 3.51
C THR A 57 12.42 -2.67 3.31
N GLU A 58 12.62 -1.36 3.30
CA GLU A 58 11.57 -0.38 3.03
C GLU A 58 11.10 -0.44 1.57
N TRP A 59 12.03 -0.67 0.64
CA TRP A 59 11.68 -0.97 -0.75
C TRP A 59 10.85 -2.24 -0.88
N ALA A 60 11.21 -3.31 -0.17
CA ALA A 60 10.44 -4.55 -0.17
C ALA A 60 9.02 -4.33 0.40
N ILE A 61 8.84 -3.44 1.39
CA ILE A 61 7.51 -3.07 1.88
C ILE A 61 6.71 -2.34 0.80
N LEU A 62 7.32 -1.40 0.07
CA LEU A 62 6.66 -0.72 -1.04
C LEU A 62 6.22 -1.68 -2.14
N GLU A 63 7.04 -2.68 -2.46
CA GLU A 63 6.68 -3.75 -3.42
C GLU A 63 5.44 -4.51 -2.95
N ASN A 64 5.40 -4.96 -1.69
CA ASN A 64 4.23 -5.64 -1.12
C ASN A 64 2.97 -4.76 -1.10
N VAL A 65 3.11 -3.46 -0.76
CA VAL A 65 2.00 -2.51 -0.76
C VAL A 65 1.46 -2.32 -2.19
N ARG A 66 2.34 -2.20 -3.19
CA ARG A 66 1.95 -2.09 -4.60
C ARG A 66 1.10 -3.28 -5.02
N ASP A 67 1.55 -4.49 -4.72
CA ASP A 67 0.86 -5.72 -5.13
C ASP A 67 -0.53 -5.82 -4.49
N VAL A 68 -0.67 -5.49 -3.20
CA VAL A 68 -1.98 -5.51 -2.54
C VAL A 68 -2.92 -4.43 -3.04
N LEU A 69 -2.42 -3.22 -3.33
CA LEU A 69 -3.23 -2.19 -3.95
C LEU A 69 -3.69 -2.60 -5.36
N GLN A 70 -2.82 -3.28 -6.12
CA GLN A 70 -3.18 -3.82 -7.43
C GLN A 70 -4.30 -4.86 -7.31
N ASP A 71 -4.13 -5.85 -6.44
CA ASP A 71 -5.09 -6.92 -6.21
C ASP A 71 -6.45 -6.34 -5.78
N ALA A 72 -6.43 -5.42 -4.81
CA ALA A 72 -7.64 -4.77 -4.30
C ALA A 72 -8.35 -3.98 -5.41
N THR A 73 -7.61 -3.19 -6.19
CA THR A 73 -8.18 -2.40 -7.29
C THR A 73 -8.78 -3.29 -8.35
N LEU A 74 -8.05 -4.31 -8.82
CA LEU A 74 -8.53 -5.25 -9.84
C LEU A 74 -9.75 -6.02 -9.36
N PHE A 75 -9.76 -6.44 -8.09
CA PHE A 75 -10.89 -7.15 -7.52
C PHE A 75 -12.13 -6.26 -7.39
N CYS A 76 -12.00 -5.04 -6.86
CA CYS A 76 -13.08 -4.08 -6.74
C CYS A 76 -13.59 -3.56 -8.09
N SER A 77 -12.83 -3.73 -9.17
CA SER A 77 -13.23 -3.35 -10.53
C SER A 77 -14.06 -4.43 -11.25
N ARG A 78 -14.27 -5.60 -10.63
CA ARG A 78 -15.10 -6.67 -11.21
C ARG A 78 -16.58 -6.38 -10.96
N ASP A 79 -17.43 -6.77 -11.90
CA ASP A 79 -18.89 -6.69 -11.73
C ASP A 79 -19.40 -7.55 -10.56
N SER A 80 -18.64 -8.59 -10.19
CA SER A 80 -18.93 -9.46 -9.05
C SER A 80 -18.51 -8.88 -7.69
N ALA A 81 -17.87 -7.70 -7.65
CA ALA A 81 -17.43 -7.10 -6.41
C ALA A 81 -18.65 -6.63 -5.59
N THR A 82 -18.75 -7.12 -4.36
CA THR A 82 -19.84 -6.74 -3.44
C THR A 82 -19.33 -5.75 -2.41
N LEU A 83 -20.24 -5.05 -1.72
CA LEU A 83 -19.83 -4.12 -0.66
C LEU A 83 -18.97 -4.80 0.43
N ALA A 84 -19.28 -6.06 0.77
CA ALA A 84 -18.50 -6.83 1.74
C ALA A 84 -17.09 -7.19 1.24
N SER A 85 -16.86 -7.14 -0.07
CA SER A 85 -15.62 -7.55 -0.71
C SER A 85 -14.46 -6.57 -0.46
N VAL A 86 -14.77 -5.36 0.04
CA VAL A 86 -13.79 -4.36 0.49
C VAL A 86 -13.09 -4.79 1.79
N ILE A 87 -13.77 -5.55 2.66
CA ILE A 87 -13.23 -5.94 3.98
C ILE A 87 -11.98 -6.84 3.84
N PRO A 88 -11.99 -7.91 3.01
CA PRO A 88 -10.77 -8.68 2.75
C PRO A 88 -9.59 -7.87 2.23
N ALA A 89 -9.84 -6.85 1.40
CA ALA A 89 -8.80 -5.96 0.91
C ALA A 89 -8.19 -5.11 2.04
N MET A 90 -9.04 -4.51 2.88
CA MET A 90 -8.62 -3.78 4.08
C MET A 90 -7.83 -4.68 5.04
N ASP A 91 -8.27 -5.92 5.27
CA ASP A 91 -7.58 -6.89 6.12
C ASP A 91 -6.21 -7.28 5.58
N LYS A 92 -6.07 -7.45 4.26
CA LYS A 92 -4.79 -7.76 3.62
C LYS A 92 -3.81 -6.59 3.81
N ILE A 93 -4.26 -5.35 3.62
CA ILE A 93 -3.46 -4.14 3.88
C ILE A 93 -3.07 -4.08 5.36
N ASN A 94 -4.02 -4.30 6.28
CA ASN A 94 -3.76 -4.28 7.71
C ASN A 94 -2.69 -5.30 8.13
N LYS A 95 -2.80 -6.54 7.64
CA LYS A 95 -1.85 -7.62 7.90
C LYS A 95 -0.46 -7.30 7.38
N LEU A 96 -0.36 -6.72 6.18
CA LEU A 96 0.92 -6.27 5.63
C LEU A 96 1.57 -5.19 6.49
N LEU A 97 0.82 -4.16 6.89
CA LEU A 97 1.33 -3.08 7.73
C LEU A 97 1.76 -3.62 9.11
N ALA A 98 0.98 -4.51 9.71
CA ALA A 98 1.31 -5.15 10.97
C ALA A 98 2.58 -6.02 10.84
N ALA A 99 2.69 -6.84 9.79
CA ALA A 99 3.87 -7.67 9.54
C ALA A 99 5.13 -6.82 9.30
N ALA A 100 5.01 -5.68 8.61
CA ALA A 100 6.09 -4.73 8.44
C ALA A 100 6.58 -4.20 9.79
N VAL A 101 5.67 -3.82 10.69
CA VAL A 101 6.01 -3.33 12.04
C VAL A 101 6.60 -4.43 12.93
N LEU A 102 6.08 -5.66 12.87
CA LEU A 102 6.50 -6.78 13.72
C LEU A 102 7.83 -7.42 13.31
N LYS A 103 8.22 -7.37 12.03
CA LYS A 103 9.56 -7.83 11.57
C LYS A 103 10.72 -7.15 12.30
N LYS A 104 10.46 -6.00 12.93
CA LYS A 104 11.36 -5.25 13.82
C LYS A 104 11.91 -6.10 14.99
N ASP A 105 11.16 -7.10 15.46
CA ASP A 105 11.50 -7.80 16.72
C ASP A 105 12.47 -8.97 16.55
N LYS A 106 12.61 -9.52 15.33
CA LYS A 106 13.53 -10.66 15.06
C LYS A 106 14.86 -10.27 14.43
N THR A 107 14.98 -9.07 13.86
CA THR A 107 16.18 -8.69 13.05
C THR A 107 16.71 -7.27 13.32
N ASN A 108 16.18 -6.52 14.29
CA ASN A 108 16.61 -5.16 14.63
C ASN A 108 16.73 -4.21 13.42
N VAL A 109 15.91 -4.40 12.38
CA VAL A 109 15.87 -3.49 11.23
C VAL A 109 15.11 -2.24 11.63
N MET A 110 15.83 -1.14 11.81
CA MET A 110 15.26 0.16 12.16
C MET A 110 14.75 0.87 10.90
N PHE A 111 13.42 0.94 10.72
CA PHE A 111 12.85 1.82 9.69
C PHE A 111 13.27 3.28 9.91
N THR A 112 13.45 3.99 8.81
CA THR A 112 13.70 5.43 8.80
C THR A 112 12.51 6.16 9.44
N ALA A 113 12.76 7.32 10.05
CA ALA A 113 11.71 8.11 10.70
C ALA A 113 10.55 8.46 9.74
N PRO A 114 10.80 8.85 8.46
CA PRO A 114 9.71 9.12 7.52
C PRO A 114 8.82 7.90 7.26
N VAL A 115 9.41 6.70 7.10
CA VAL A 115 8.64 5.48 6.86
C VAL A 115 7.82 5.06 8.07
N LYS A 116 8.37 5.21 9.29
CA LYS A 116 7.59 4.98 10.53
C LYS A 116 6.37 5.89 10.60
N THR A 117 6.54 7.18 10.35
CA THR A 117 5.44 8.15 10.33
C THR A 117 4.40 7.79 9.27
N ALA A 118 4.84 7.39 8.07
CA ALA A 118 3.95 6.96 7.00
C ALA A 118 3.15 5.69 7.37
N LEU A 119 3.78 4.69 7.98
CA LEU A 119 3.12 3.47 8.46
C LEU A 119 2.06 3.77 9.52
N LEU A 120 2.38 4.64 10.49
CA LEU A 120 1.42 5.07 11.51
C LEU A 120 0.25 5.83 10.90
N ALA A 121 0.50 6.72 9.95
CA ALA A 121 -0.55 7.45 9.22
C ALA A 121 -1.44 6.51 8.42
N ALA A 122 -0.86 5.52 7.73
CA ALA A 122 -1.59 4.49 7.00
C ALA A 122 -2.47 3.66 7.94
N LYS A 123 -1.93 3.23 9.08
CA LYS A 123 -2.67 2.46 10.09
C LYS A 123 -3.83 3.26 10.70
N LYS A 124 -3.60 4.54 11.03
CA LYS A 124 -4.65 5.45 11.51
C LYS A 124 -5.76 5.62 10.47
N THR A 125 -5.39 5.83 9.22
CA THR A 125 -6.34 5.97 8.11
C THR A 125 -7.18 4.70 7.94
N LEU A 126 -6.55 3.53 7.99
CA LEU A 126 -7.24 2.26 7.89
C LEU A 126 -8.22 2.03 9.04
N ASN A 127 -7.84 2.40 10.28
CA ASN A 127 -8.73 2.33 11.43
C ASN A 127 -9.97 3.24 11.26
N CYS A 128 -9.83 4.43 10.65
CA CYS A 128 -10.98 5.27 10.33
C CYS A 128 -11.93 4.59 9.34
N TYR A 129 -11.41 3.87 8.34
CA TYR A 129 -12.23 3.10 7.42
C TYR A 129 -12.93 1.92 8.09
N TYR A 130 -12.24 1.19 9.00
CA TYR A 130 -12.91 0.14 9.79
C TYR A 130 -14.05 0.72 10.62
N ALA A 131 -13.83 1.83 11.32
CA ALA A 131 -14.88 2.49 12.08
C ALA A 131 -16.05 2.96 11.20
N ALA A 132 -15.79 3.47 10.00
CA ALA A 132 -16.83 3.85 9.05
C ALA A 132 -17.65 2.63 8.56
N THR A 133 -16.98 1.52 8.28
CA THR A 133 -17.59 0.24 7.92
C THR A 133 -18.47 -0.30 9.06
N ASP A 134 -17.97 -0.31 10.29
CA ASP A 134 -18.69 -0.81 11.46
C ASP A 134 -19.92 0.04 11.81
N ASN A 135 -19.83 1.36 11.63
CA ASN A 135 -20.93 2.27 11.89
C ASN A 135 -21.98 2.30 10.76
N SER A 136 -21.67 1.77 9.57
CA SER A 136 -22.59 1.75 8.44
C SER A 136 -23.53 0.56 8.49
N ARG A 137 -24.84 0.84 8.54
CA ARG A 137 -25.88 -0.20 8.46
C ARG A 137 -25.75 -1.07 7.20
N VAL A 138 -25.39 -0.47 6.08
CA VAL A 138 -25.27 -1.18 4.79
C VAL A 138 -24.10 -2.17 4.82
N TYR A 139 -22.95 -1.76 5.37
CA TYR A 139 -21.80 -2.65 5.52
C TYR A 139 -22.07 -3.77 6.52
N ARG A 140 -22.78 -3.49 7.63
CA ARG A 140 -23.19 -4.53 8.58
C ARG A 140 -24.09 -5.59 7.94
N ILE A 141 -25.07 -5.18 7.14
CA ILE A 141 -25.94 -6.10 6.39
C ILE A 141 -25.12 -6.91 5.38
N ALA A 142 -24.29 -6.23 4.58
CA ALA A 142 -23.43 -6.89 3.60
C ALA A 142 -22.49 -7.92 4.24
N MET A 143 -21.89 -7.60 5.39
CA MET A 143 -21.01 -8.50 6.12
C MET A 143 -21.76 -9.71 6.68
N SER A 144 -22.97 -9.52 7.21
CA SER A 144 -23.82 -10.63 7.67
C SER A 144 -24.16 -11.59 6.52
N THR A 145 -24.50 -11.06 5.34
CA THR A 145 -24.77 -11.89 4.15
C THR A 145 -23.52 -12.62 3.64
N TYR A 146 -22.36 -11.95 3.67
CA TYR A 146 -21.09 -12.55 3.25
C TYR A 146 -20.69 -13.70 4.17
N LEU A 147 -20.76 -13.50 5.49
CA LEU A 147 -20.48 -14.56 6.46
C LEU A 147 -21.44 -15.73 6.27
N ALA A 148 -22.75 -15.48 6.14
CA ALA A 148 -23.74 -16.51 5.88
C ALA A 148 -23.39 -17.32 4.61
N SER A 149 -23.12 -16.67 3.48
CA SER A 149 -22.74 -17.37 2.24
C SER A 149 -21.49 -18.25 2.38
N LYS A 150 -20.52 -17.81 3.20
CA LYS A 150 -19.27 -18.52 3.43
C LYS A 150 -19.46 -19.74 4.33
N PHE A 151 -20.38 -19.65 5.30
CA PHE A 151 -20.80 -20.79 6.12
C PHE A 151 -21.62 -21.80 5.29
N TYR A 152 -22.51 -21.34 4.42
CA TYR A 152 -23.27 -22.22 3.52
C TYR A 152 -22.37 -22.99 2.54
N PHE A 153 -21.29 -22.37 2.04
CA PHE A 153 -20.32 -23.01 1.14
C PHE A 153 -19.35 -23.99 1.84
N LEU A 154 -19.30 -24.01 3.18
CA LEU A 154 -18.46 -24.93 3.97
C LEU A 154 -19.24 -26.14 4.50
N LEU A 155 -20.57 -26.16 4.32
CA LEU A 155 -21.46 -27.22 4.77
C LEU A 155 -21.87 -28.21 3.66
N PHE A 156 -21.33 -28.04 2.45
CA PHE A 156 -21.43 -28.93 1.29
C PHE A 156 -20.05 -29.14 0.68
#